data_AF-A0A7S3XDP7-F1
#
_entry.id   AF-A0A7S3XDP7-F1
#
_cell.length_a   1.000
_cell.length_b   1.000
_cell.length_c   1.000
_cell.angle_alpha   90.00
_cell.angle_beta   90.00
_cell.angle_gamma   90.00
#
_symmetry.space_group_name_H-M   'P 1'
#
loop_
_entity.id
_entity.type
_entity.pdbx_description
1 polymer ?
#
loop_
_entity_poly.entity_id
_entity_poly.type
_entity_poly.pdbx_seq_one_letter_code
_entity_poly.pdbx_strand_id
1 'polypeptide(L)'
;TPDRFHQQTSPNPMDPDDGSGTTNDEKRKRLDRGRKMERRKTVQETAVKCTLGGLSRGDGPSRESVRRVYRNRATEHSKRMHWAGVSLNLLLRETFRDADTSELREACVLPMFDQTFLRHSMLGVNGTRTPFAEIVACRDRHHDLSIMLDACARYLGDSDLYSFGAIKYVTNLKNHYATRSMCWIKRWIYSSSV
;
A
#
# COMPACT_ATOMS: atom_id res chain seq x y z
N THR A 1 -23.40 2.14 51.43
CA THR A 1 -22.62 2.81 52.49
C THR A 1 -22.47 1.85 53.65
N PRO A 2 -21.31 1.73 54.33
CA PRO A 2 -19.91 2.10 54.03
C PRO A 2 -19.03 0.81 53.86
N ASP A 3 -17.74 0.74 53.52
CA ASP A 3 -16.50 1.48 53.86
C ASP A 3 -15.64 1.64 52.57
N ARG A 4 -15.15 2.81 52.14
CA ARG A 4 -14.13 3.72 52.72
C ARG A 4 -12.79 3.06 53.10
N PHE A 5 -11.94 2.83 52.08
CA PHE A 5 -10.50 2.89 52.26
C PHE A 5 -9.98 4.27 51.82
N HIS A 6 -9.62 5.08 52.82
CA HIS A 6 -8.75 6.22 52.67
C HIS A 6 -7.30 5.73 52.50
N GLN A 7 -6.65 6.09 51.40
CA GLN A 7 -5.20 6.24 51.39
C GLN A 7 -4.89 7.73 51.38
N GLN A 8 -4.31 8.18 52.50
CA GLN A 8 -3.67 9.48 52.65
C GLN A 8 -2.38 9.46 51.84
N THR A 9 -2.28 10.34 50.83
CA THR A 9 -0.98 10.75 50.28
C THR A 9 -0.66 12.13 50.85
N SER A 10 0.43 12.20 51.60
CA SER A 10 0.99 13.41 52.20
C SER A 10 1.21 14.52 51.17
N PRO A 11 1.01 15.80 51.52
CA PRO A 11 1.39 16.91 50.65
C PRO A 11 2.92 17.08 50.63
N ASN A 12 3.51 17.07 49.43
CA ASN A 12 4.89 17.48 49.25
C ASN A 12 5.05 18.98 49.53
N PRO A 13 6.17 19.41 50.13
CA PRO A 13 6.43 20.81 50.41
C PRO A 13 6.66 21.60 49.12
N MET A 14 6.03 22.78 49.05
CA MET A 14 6.30 23.79 48.02
C MET A 14 7.70 24.36 48.23
N ASP A 15 8.56 24.21 47.21
CA ASP A 15 9.69 25.12 47.02
C ASP A 15 9.21 26.33 46.18
N PRO A 16 9.66 27.56 46.51
CA PRO A 16 9.39 28.74 45.71
C PRO A 16 10.40 28.77 44.56
N ASP A 17 9.93 28.72 43.31
CA ASP A 17 10.83 28.92 42.17
C ASP A 17 10.53 30.25 41.48
N ASP A 18 11.64 30.96 41.31
CA ASP A 18 11.79 32.35 40.92
C ASP A 18 11.25 32.61 39.51
N GLY A 19 10.67 33.80 39.35
CA GLY A 19 10.37 34.34 38.05
C GLY A 19 11.65 34.52 37.22
N SER A 20 11.82 33.69 36.18
CA SER A 20 12.57 34.09 35.00
C SER A 20 11.75 33.79 33.76
N GLY A 21 11.32 34.87 33.09
CA GLY A 21 10.51 34.81 31.89
C GLY A 21 11.28 34.19 30.73
N THR A 22 11.05 32.91 30.45
CA THR A 22 11.37 32.32 29.16
C THR A 22 10.23 32.57 28.21
N THR A 23 10.46 33.46 27.24
CA THR A 23 9.60 33.76 26.10
C THR A 23 9.08 32.49 25.42
N ASN A 24 7.76 32.39 25.29
CA ASN A 24 6.98 31.34 24.60
C ASN A 24 7.26 31.17 23.08
N ASP A 25 8.34 31.77 22.55
CA ASP A 25 8.63 31.82 21.11
C ASP A 25 9.44 30.63 20.58
N GLU A 26 10.00 29.80 21.47
CA GLU A 26 10.47 28.47 21.08
C GLU A 26 9.31 27.47 21.03
N LYS A 27 8.30 27.78 20.21
CA LYS A 27 7.43 26.76 19.64
C LYS A 27 8.31 25.76 18.94
N ARG A 28 8.66 24.66 19.64
CA ARG A 28 9.22 23.38 19.17
C ARG A 28 9.06 23.24 17.66
N LYS A 29 9.97 23.83 16.88
CA LYS A 29 10.13 23.46 15.47
C LYS A 29 10.52 22.00 15.57
N ARG A 30 9.62 21.09 15.21
CA ARG A 30 9.93 19.66 15.16
C ARG A 30 11.10 19.49 14.20
N LEU A 31 12.33 19.52 14.72
CA LEU A 31 13.56 19.36 13.95
C LEU A 31 13.52 18.03 13.18
N ASP A 32 12.82 17.03 13.74
CA ASP A 32 12.46 15.78 13.08
C ASP A 32 11.72 15.99 11.75
N ARG A 33 10.70 16.88 11.69
CA ARG A 33 10.02 17.21 10.43
C ARG A 33 10.97 17.87 9.43
N GLY A 34 11.84 18.77 9.88
CA GLY A 34 12.83 19.43 9.03
C GLY A 34 13.82 18.43 8.43
N ARG A 35 14.42 17.57 9.26
CA ARG A 35 15.34 16.49 8.83
C ARG A 35 14.64 15.46 7.94
N LYS A 36 13.38 15.11 8.24
CA LYS A 36 12.55 14.24 7.41
C LYS A 36 12.26 14.85 6.04
N MET A 37 11.92 16.14 5.98
CA MET A 37 11.73 16.86 4.73
C MET A 37 13.03 16.94 3.92
N GLU A 38 14.17 17.19 4.57
CA GLU A 38 15.46 17.27 3.89
C GLU A 38 15.92 15.91 3.34
N ARG A 39 15.78 14.83 4.13
CA ARG A 39 15.95 13.44 3.62
C ARG A 39 15.01 13.13 2.47
N ARG A 40 13.77 13.62 2.54
CA ARG A 40 12.79 13.41 1.47
C ARG A 40 13.11 14.20 0.22
N LYS A 41 13.83 15.32 0.29
CA LYS A 41 14.31 16.06 -0.90
C LYS A 41 15.39 15.29 -1.64
N THR A 42 16.25 14.59 -0.91
CA THR A 42 17.35 13.79 -1.49
C THR A 42 16.90 12.43 -2.00
N VAL A 43 15.90 11.82 -1.36
CA VAL A 43 15.17 10.66 -1.90
C VAL A 43 14.18 11.18 -2.96
N GLN A 44 14.09 10.59 -4.14
CA GLN A 44 13.22 11.10 -5.22
C GLN A 44 11.74 11.32 -4.83
N GLU A 45 11.27 10.84 -3.67
CA GLU A 45 9.98 11.09 -3.01
C GLU A 45 9.46 12.55 -3.10
N THR A 46 10.33 13.57 -2.99
CA THR A 46 9.90 14.99 -3.00
C THR A 46 9.90 15.67 -4.37
N ALA A 47 10.49 15.05 -5.40
CA ALA A 47 10.48 15.58 -6.76
C ALA A 47 9.07 15.64 -7.38
N VAL A 48 8.05 15.13 -6.69
CA VAL A 48 6.64 15.16 -7.08
C VAL A 48 5.81 16.02 -6.12
N LYS A 49 6.05 15.96 -4.80
CA LYS A 49 5.22 16.69 -3.81
C LYS A 49 5.63 18.15 -3.58
N CYS A 50 6.90 18.55 -3.74
CA CYS A 50 7.33 19.94 -3.52
C CYS A 50 7.56 20.76 -4.80
N THR A 51 7.51 20.13 -5.96
CA THR A 51 7.89 20.73 -7.26
C THR A 51 6.69 21.07 -8.13
N LEU A 52 5.48 20.61 -7.79
CA LEU A 52 4.25 20.88 -8.55
C LEU A 52 3.86 22.36 -8.59
N GLY A 53 4.32 23.19 -7.64
CA GLY A 53 4.09 24.64 -7.65
C GLY A 53 5.19 25.44 -8.34
N GLY A 54 6.46 25.02 -8.21
CA GLY A 54 7.63 25.77 -8.68
C GLY A 54 8.21 25.29 -10.01
N LEU A 55 8.36 23.98 -10.23
CA LEU A 55 8.97 23.43 -11.45
C LEU A 55 7.99 23.35 -12.63
N SER A 56 6.69 23.29 -12.37
CA SER A 56 5.66 23.46 -13.40
C SER A 56 5.66 24.87 -14.00
N ARG A 57 6.19 25.85 -13.25
CA ARG A 57 6.46 27.24 -13.67
C ARG A 57 7.92 27.50 -14.07
N GLY A 58 8.79 26.48 -13.97
CA GLY A 58 10.20 26.57 -14.34
C GLY A 58 10.44 26.56 -15.86
N ASP A 59 11.71 26.63 -16.24
CA ASP A 59 12.14 26.58 -17.64
C ASP A 59 11.84 25.23 -18.31
N GLY A 60 11.86 25.22 -19.65
CA GLY A 60 11.54 24.03 -20.46
C GLY A 60 12.29 22.75 -20.05
N PRO A 61 13.62 22.80 -19.83
CA PRO A 61 14.41 21.65 -19.38
C PRO A 61 13.97 21.08 -18.03
N SER A 62 13.68 21.94 -17.04
CA SER A 62 13.22 21.49 -15.73
C SER A 62 11.86 20.79 -15.80
N ARG A 63 10.95 21.31 -16.62
CA ARG A 63 9.62 20.71 -16.85
C ARG A 63 9.72 19.32 -17.48
N GLU A 64 10.60 19.14 -18.46
CA GLU A 64 10.77 17.83 -19.10
C GLU A 64 11.42 16.81 -18.17
N SER A 65 12.37 17.24 -17.35
CA SER A 65 12.96 16.36 -16.32
C SER A 65 11.90 15.84 -15.35
N VAL A 66 11.01 16.72 -14.88
CA VAL A 66 9.88 16.35 -14.01
C VAL A 66 8.91 15.40 -14.73
N ARG A 67 8.53 15.69 -15.97
CA ARG A 67 7.65 14.81 -16.77
C ARG A 67 8.23 13.41 -16.92
N ARG A 68 9.52 13.29 -17.21
CA ARG A 68 10.22 12.01 -17.32
C ARG A 68 10.16 11.22 -16.00
N VAL A 69 10.34 11.87 -14.86
CA VAL A 69 10.19 11.22 -13.54
C VAL A 69 8.76 10.69 -13.36
N TYR A 70 7.73 11.48 -13.68
CA TYR A 70 6.34 11.02 -13.61
C TYR A 70 6.05 9.84 -14.55
N ARG A 71 6.51 9.93 -15.81
CA ARG A 71 6.33 8.85 -16.79
C ARG A 71 6.97 7.56 -16.27
N ASN A 72 8.22 7.64 -15.80
CA ASN A 72 8.92 6.48 -15.25
C ASN A 72 8.17 5.89 -14.06
N ARG A 73 7.69 6.71 -13.11
CA ARG A 73 6.87 6.22 -11.99
C ARG A 73 5.60 5.53 -12.44
N ALA A 74 4.87 6.14 -13.37
CA ALA A 74 3.65 5.57 -13.91
C ALA A 74 3.92 4.23 -14.61
N THR A 75 5.01 4.15 -15.39
CA THR A 75 5.46 2.92 -16.06
C THR A 75 5.79 1.83 -15.06
N GLU A 76 6.62 2.13 -14.04
CA GLU A 76 7.02 1.15 -13.02
C GLU A 76 5.83 0.71 -12.14
N HIS A 77 4.93 1.64 -11.81
CA HIS A 77 3.67 1.30 -11.14
C HIS A 77 2.79 0.37 -11.99
N SER A 78 2.66 0.65 -13.29
CA SER A 78 1.91 -0.18 -14.23
C SER A 78 2.49 -1.59 -14.34
N LYS A 79 3.82 -1.73 -14.43
CA LYS A 79 4.50 -3.03 -14.41
C LYS A 79 4.22 -3.81 -13.13
N ARG A 80 4.33 -3.16 -11.96
CA ARG A 80 4.01 -3.79 -10.66
C ARG A 80 2.55 -4.22 -10.56
N MET A 81 1.63 -3.42 -11.10
CA MET A 81 0.21 -3.77 -11.17
C MET A 81 -0.04 -4.97 -12.09
N HIS A 82 0.65 -5.05 -13.23
CA HIS A 82 0.61 -6.20 -14.11
C HIS A 82 1.07 -7.47 -13.40
N TRP A 83 2.25 -7.44 -12.75
CA TRP A 83 2.76 -8.58 -11.99
C TRP A 83 1.89 -8.98 -10.81
N ALA A 84 1.26 -8.01 -10.13
CA ALA A 84 0.25 -8.31 -9.11
C ALA A 84 -0.95 -9.07 -9.70
N GLY A 85 -1.40 -8.69 -10.90
CA GLY A 85 -2.46 -9.41 -11.61
C GLY A 85 -2.06 -10.82 -12.04
N VAL A 86 -0.81 -11.01 -12.46
CA VAL A 86 -0.24 -12.35 -12.74
C VAL A 86 -0.20 -13.18 -11.47
N SER A 87 0.30 -12.62 -10.36
CA SER A 87 0.33 -13.26 -9.05
C SER A 87 -1.06 -13.71 -8.60
N LEU A 88 -2.05 -12.82 -8.73
CA LEU A 88 -3.43 -13.13 -8.37
C LEU A 88 -4.01 -14.27 -9.22
N ASN A 89 -3.74 -14.27 -10.52
CA ASN A 89 -4.19 -15.37 -11.39
C ASN A 89 -3.55 -16.70 -11.02
N LEU A 90 -2.25 -16.71 -10.68
CA LEU A 90 -1.57 -17.92 -10.22
C LEU A 90 -2.18 -18.43 -8.93
N LEU A 91 -2.37 -17.54 -7.95
CA LEU A 91 -3.00 -17.89 -6.68
C LEU A 91 -4.41 -18.47 -6.88
N LEU A 92 -5.24 -17.83 -7.71
CA LEU A 92 -6.58 -18.36 -8.02
C LEU A 92 -6.50 -19.74 -8.67
N ARG A 93 -5.57 -19.95 -9.62
CA ARG A 93 -5.37 -21.26 -10.25
C ARG A 93 -4.92 -22.33 -9.26
N GLU A 94 -4.09 -21.97 -8.29
CA GLU A 94 -3.66 -22.89 -7.23
C GLU A 94 -4.80 -23.23 -6.28
N THR A 95 -5.58 -22.23 -5.87
CA THR A 95 -6.74 -22.41 -4.97
C THR A 95 -7.78 -23.36 -5.56
N PHE A 96 -7.95 -23.37 -6.90
CA PHE A 96 -8.99 -24.15 -7.57
C PHE A 96 -8.46 -25.27 -8.47
N ARG A 97 -7.17 -25.64 -8.37
CA ARG A 97 -6.56 -26.60 -9.31
C ARG A 97 -7.22 -27.99 -9.25
N ASP A 98 -7.42 -28.47 -8.04
CA ASP A 98 -7.86 -29.84 -7.75
C ASP A 98 -9.16 -29.87 -6.92
N ALA A 99 -9.85 -28.73 -6.82
CA ALA A 99 -11.07 -28.62 -6.03
C ALA A 99 -12.22 -29.34 -6.76
N ASP A 100 -12.81 -30.34 -6.12
CA ASP A 100 -14.05 -30.93 -6.62
C ASP A 100 -15.18 -29.89 -6.58
N THR A 101 -16.16 -30.03 -7.47
CA THR A 101 -17.30 -29.11 -7.59
C THR A 101 -18.08 -29.04 -6.27
N SER A 102 -18.11 -30.13 -5.50
CA SER A 102 -18.71 -30.21 -4.18
C SER A 102 -17.96 -29.35 -3.15
N GLU A 103 -16.64 -29.25 -3.25
CA GLU A 103 -15.75 -28.53 -2.34
C GLU A 103 -15.60 -27.04 -2.70
N LEU A 104 -15.98 -26.62 -3.91
CA LEU A 104 -15.89 -25.22 -4.37
C LEU A 104 -16.63 -24.22 -3.46
N ARG A 105 -17.68 -24.66 -2.76
CA ARG A 105 -18.43 -23.80 -1.82
C ARG A 105 -17.68 -23.55 -0.52
N GLU A 106 -16.79 -24.46 -0.15
CA GLU A 106 -16.01 -24.44 1.09
C GLU A 106 -14.58 -23.94 0.86
N ALA A 107 -14.16 -23.86 -0.42
CA ALA A 107 -12.87 -23.32 -0.81
C ALA A 107 -12.65 -21.93 -0.22
N CYS A 108 -11.53 -21.76 0.49
CA CYS A 108 -11.13 -20.49 1.07
C CYS A 108 -10.86 -19.48 -0.05
N VAL A 109 -11.79 -18.54 -0.24
CA VAL A 109 -11.65 -17.51 -1.24
C VAL A 109 -10.60 -16.51 -0.76
N LEU A 110 -9.53 -16.37 -1.55
CA LEU A 110 -8.51 -15.35 -1.34
C LEU A 110 -9.15 -13.98 -1.15
N PRO A 111 -8.58 -13.08 -0.33
CA PRO A 111 -9.09 -11.73 -0.16
C PRO A 111 -8.74 -10.84 -1.37
N MET A 112 -9.07 -11.28 -2.59
CA MET A 112 -8.75 -10.63 -3.87
C MET A 112 -9.43 -9.27 -4.07
N PHE A 113 -10.47 -8.98 -3.30
CA PHE A 113 -11.12 -7.67 -3.26
C PHE A 113 -10.63 -6.78 -2.11
N ASP A 114 -9.71 -7.28 -1.28
CA ASP A 114 -9.06 -6.49 -0.25
C ASP A 114 -7.94 -5.62 -0.85
N GLN A 115 -7.99 -4.34 -0.51
CA GLN A 115 -7.02 -3.37 -1.00
C GLN A 115 -5.61 -3.68 -0.49
N THR A 116 -5.48 -4.13 0.76
CA THR A 116 -4.18 -4.41 1.38
C THR A 116 -3.54 -5.63 0.73
N PHE A 117 -4.33 -6.66 0.45
CA PHE A 117 -3.91 -7.86 -0.26
C PHE A 117 -3.32 -7.50 -1.63
N LEU A 118 -4.08 -6.80 -2.47
CA LEU A 118 -3.58 -6.38 -3.79
C LEU A 118 -2.36 -5.46 -3.69
N ARG A 119 -2.33 -4.57 -2.71
CA ARG A 119 -1.16 -3.72 -2.48
C ARG A 119 0.07 -4.55 -2.13
N HIS A 120 -0.08 -5.60 -1.32
CA HIS A 120 1.02 -6.54 -1.02
C HIS A 120 1.43 -7.33 -2.26
N SER A 121 0.51 -7.71 -3.14
CA SER A 121 0.85 -8.33 -4.43
C SER A 121 1.65 -7.38 -5.34
N MET A 122 1.41 -6.07 -5.29
CA MET A 122 2.16 -5.06 -6.07
C MET A 122 3.52 -4.69 -5.48
N LEU A 123 3.65 -4.72 -4.16
CA LEU A 123 4.84 -4.24 -3.44
C LEU A 123 5.77 -5.36 -2.97
N GLY A 124 5.26 -6.58 -2.95
CA GLY A 124 5.82 -7.68 -2.18
C GLY A 124 5.55 -7.50 -0.68
N VAL A 125 6.20 -8.35 0.10
CA VAL A 125 6.08 -8.40 1.57
C VAL A 125 7.11 -7.51 2.29
N ASN A 126 8.01 -6.88 1.52
CA ASN A 126 9.06 -6.04 2.08
C ASN A 126 8.46 -4.78 2.73
N GLY A 127 8.64 -4.63 4.04
CA GLY A 127 8.12 -3.49 4.81
C GLY A 127 6.64 -3.59 5.19
N THR A 128 6.00 -4.76 5.00
CA THR A 128 4.66 -5.02 5.53
C THR A 128 4.77 -5.54 6.96
N ARG A 129 3.98 -4.99 7.90
CA ARG A 129 3.98 -5.45 9.31
C ARG A 129 3.41 -6.87 9.44
N THR A 130 2.36 -7.15 8.69
CA THR A 130 1.63 -8.41 8.69
C THR A 130 1.44 -8.83 7.23
N PRO A 131 2.39 -9.57 6.64
CA PRO A 131 2.24 -10.08 5.29
C PRO A 131 1.11 -11.13 5.24
N PHE A 132 0.41 -11.20 4.11
CA PHE A 132 -0.55 -12.28 3.86
C PHE A 132 0.21 -13.56 3.56
N ALA A 133 -0.15 -14.65 4.24
CA ALA A 133 0.55 -15.93 4.13
C ALA A 133 0.52 -16.47 2.69
N GLU A 134 -0.59 -16.25 1.98
CA GLU A 134 -0.80 -16.67 0.60
C GLU A 134 0.15 -15.97 -0.36
N ILE A 135 0.42 -14.68 -0.12
CA ILE A 135 1.36 -13.89 -0.94
C ILE A 135 2.79 -14.34 -0.68
N VAL A 136 3.16 -14.59 0.58
CA VAL A 136 4.48 -15.14 0.94
C VAL A 136 4.67 -16.47 0.24
N ALA A 137 3.73 -17.40 0.43
CA ALA A 137 3.82 -18.75 -0.10
C ALA A 137 3.82 -18.76 -1.65
N CYS A 138 3.06 -17.86 -2.29
CA CYS A 138 3.12 -17.69 -3.75
C CYS A 138 4.50 -17.25 -4.22
N ARG A 139 5.17 -16.34 -3.52
CA ARG A 139 6.52 -15.88 -3.90
C ARG A 139 7.56 -16.97 -3.71
N ASP A 140 7.43 -17.75 -2.64
CA ASP A 140 8.37 -18.84 -2.35
C ASP A 140 8.26 -19.94 -3.41
N ARG A 141 7.05 -20.22 -3.91
CA ARG A 141 6.84 -21.18 -5.01
C ARG A 141 7.22 -20.64 -6.38
N HIS A 142 6.97 -19.35 -6.64
CA HIS A 142 7.19 -18.70 -7.94
C HIS A 142 8.29 -17.64 -7.83
N HIS A 143 9.53 -18.11 -7.71
CA HIS A 143 10.69 -17.21 -7.53
C HIS A 143 10.89 -16.28 -8.73
N ASP A 144 10.61 -16.76 -9.95
CA ASP A 144 10.64 -15.96 -11.18
C ASP A 144 9.76 -14.71 -11.08
N LEU A 145 8.53 -14.85 -10.57
CA LEU A 145 7.63 -13.73 -10.34
C LEU A 145 8.20 -12.73 -9.34
N SER A 146 8.85 -13.22 -8.28
CA SER A 146 9.53 -12.36 -7.30
C SER A 146 10.65 -11.55 -7.96
N ILE A 147 11.48 -12.19 -8.79
CA ILE A 147 12.57 -11.54 -9.51
C ILE A 147 12.02 -10.43 -10.42
N MET A 148 10.94 -10.72 -11.17
CA MET A 148 10.31 -9.74 -12.06
C MET A 148 9.71 -8.55 -11.30
N LEU A 149 9.12 -8.79 -10.12
CA LEU A 149 8.57 -7.74 -9.27
C LEU A 149 9.67 -6.88 -8.62
N ASP A 150 10.76 -7.49 -8.19
CA ASP A 150 11.90 -6.83 -7.57
C ASP A 150 12.73 -6.03 -8.61
N ALA A 151 12.74 -6.46 -9.87
CA ALA A 151 13.32 -5.71 -10.99
C ALA A 151 12.55 -4.41 -11.32
N CYS A 152 11.27 -4.33 -10.96
CA CYS A 152 10.50 -3.09 -11.12
C CYS A 152 10.86 -2.09 -10.02
N ALA A 153 11.07 -0.82 -10.34
CA ALA A 153 11.43 0.16 -9.32
C ALA A 153 10.30 0.34 -8.29
N ARG A 154 10.67 0.40 -6.99
CA ARG A 154 9.74 0.74 -5.89
C ARG A 154 10.02 2.14 -5.38
N TYR A 155 9.01 2.99 -5.43
CA TYR A 155 9.08 4.32 -4.84
C TYR A 155 8.51 4.27 -3.42
N LEU A 156 9.37 4.08 -2.41
CA LEU A 156 8.99 3.88 -1.00
C LEU A 156 8.11 5.01 -0.43
N GLY A 157 8.29 6.22 -0.94
CA GLY A 157 7.52 7.40 -0.55
C GLY A 157 6.12 7.50 -1.16
N ASP A 158 5.81 6.66 -2.14
CA ASP A 158 4.57 6.71 -2.92
C ASP A 158 3.56 5.65 -2.44
N SER A 159 3.46 5.43 -1.12
CA SER A 159 2.48 4.49 -0.55
C SER A 159 1.04 4.77 -1.01
N ASP A 160 0.72 6.05 -1.20
CA ASP A 160 -0.59 6.52 -1.65
C ASP A 160 -0.86 6.08 -3.11
N LEU A 161 0.15 6.09 -3.97
CA LEU A 161 0.05 5.66 -5.36
C LEU A 161 -0.35 4.18 -5.45
N TYR A 162 0.31 3.32 -4.67
CA TYR A 162 -0.02 1.90 -4.65
C TYR A 162 -1.37 1.62 -4.00
N SER A 163 -1.75 2.42 -3.00
CA SER A 163 -3.05 2.31 -2.36
C SER A 163 -4.17 2.67 -3.33
N PHE A 164 -4.02 3.77 -4.08
CA PHE A 164 -4.95 4.17 -5.13
C PHE A 164 -4.98 3.17 -6.29
N GLY A 165 -3.81 2.67 -6.72
CA GLY A 165 -3.70 1.63 -7.73
C GLY A 165 -4.44 0.35 -7.34
N ALA A 166 -4.30 -0.10 -6.09
CA ALA A 166 -5.03 -1.24 -5.56
C ALA A 166 -6.56 -1.00 -5.56
N ILE A 167 -7.03 0.16 -5.10
CA ILE A 167 -8.47 0.51 -5.14
C ILE A 167 -8.99 0.44 -6.58
N LYS A 168 -8.28 1.08 -7.53
CA LYS A 168 -8.67 1.05 -8.95
C LYS A 168 -8.69 -0.37 -9.51
N TYR A 169 -7.71 -1.19 -9.13
CA TYR A 169 -7.66 -2.59 -9.53
C TYR A 169 -8.85 -3.39 -8.98
N VAL A 170 -9.19 -3.25 -7.68
CA VAL A 170 -10.38 -3.88 -7.09
C VAL A 170 -11.64 -3.48 -7.85
N THR A 171 -11.82 -2.18 -8.12
CA THR A 171 -12.99 -1.69 -8.87
C THR A 171 -13.06 -2.30 -10.27
N ASN A 172 -11.94 -2.33 -11.00
CA ASN A 172 -11.88 -2.95 -12.31
C ASN A 172 -12.18 -4.45 -12.25
N LEU A 173 -11.68 -5.15 -11.24
CA LEU A 173 -11.92 -6.58 -11.02
C LEU A 173 -13.42 -6.84 -10.76
N LYS A 174 -14.03 -6.08 -9.84
CA LYS A 174 -15.47 -6.16 -9.56
C LYS A 174 -16.31 -5.88 -10.80
N ASN A 175 -15.97 -4.84 -11.56
CA ASN A 175 -16.66 -4.51 -12.81
C ASN A 175 -16.50 -5.61 -13.86
N HIS A 176 -15.31 -6.18 -13.98
CA HIS A 176 -15.05 -7.29 -14.89
C HIS A 176 -15.91 -8.51 -14.53
N TYR A 177 -15.92 -8.93 -13.26
CA TYR A 177 -16.77 -10.04 -12.81
C TYR A 177 -18.26 -9.73 -12.97
N ALA A 178 -18.71 -8.53 -12.62
CA ALA A 178 -20.13 -8.15 -12.78
C ALA A 178 -20.57 -8.21 -14.24
N THR A 179 -19.74 -7.76 -15.18
CA THR A 179 -20.08 -7.72 -16.61
C THR A 179 -19.88 -9.06 -17.32
N ARG A 180 -18.93 -9.89 -16.89
CA ARG A 180 -18.56 -11.14 -17.57
C ARG A 180 -19.11 -12.41 -16.92
N SER A 181 -19.47 -12.38 -15.64
CA SER A 181 -19.98 -13.56 -14.90
C SER A 181 -21.15 -14.22 -15.62
N MET A 182 -22.14 -13.45 -16.08
CA MET A 182 -23.27 -14.00 -16.83
C MET A 182 -22.86 -14.66 -18.15
N CYS A 183 -21.90 -14.09 -18.88
CA CYS A 183 -21.37 -14.71 -20.10
C CYS A 183 -20.66 -16.03 -19.79
N TRP A 184 -19.89 -16.10 -18.70
CA TRP A 184 -19.19 -17.31 -18.29
C TRP A 184 -20.14 -18.39 -17.78
N ILE A 185 -21.14 -18.02 -16.97
CA ILE A 185 -22.19 -18.93 -16.50
C ILE A 185 -22.96 -19.50 -17.68
N LYS A 186 -23.41 -18.66 -18.62
CA LYS A 186 -24.06 -19.12 -19.85
C LYS A 186 -23.15 -20.05 -20.63
N ARG A 187 -21.89 -19.66 -20.85
CA ARG A 187 -20.93 -20.52 -21.53
C ARG A 187 -20.81 -21.87 -20.84
N TRP A 188 -20.71 -21.91 -19.51
CA TRP A 188 -20.56 -23.15 -18.75
C TRP A 188 -21.82 -24.03 -18.80
N ILE A 189 -23.01 -23.46 -18.55
CA ILE A 189 -24.30 -24.18 -18.58
C ILE A 189 -24.59 -24.72 -19.98
N TYR A 190 -24.33 -23.92 -21.01
CA TYR A 190 -24.64 -24.26 -22.41
C TYR A 190 -23.46 -24.92 -23.16
N SER A 191 -22.26 -25.00 -22.58
CA SER A 191 -21.14 -25.78 -23.15
C SER A 191 -21.22 -27.26 -22.82
N SER A 192 -22.10 -27.66 -21.91
CA SER A 192 -22.34 -29.06 -21.53
C SER A 192 -23.08 -29.87 -22.61
N SER A 193 -23.21 -29.35 -23.83
CA SER A 193 -23.80 -30.04 -24.99
C SER A 193 -22.72 -30.58 -25.94
N VAL A 194 -21.67 -31.21 -25.41
CA VAL A 194 -20.71 -32.05 -26.16
C VAL A 194 -20.39 -33.28 -25.32
#